data_AF-A0A927YQ43-F1
#
_entry.id   AF-A0A927YQ43-F1
#
_cell.length_a   1.000
_cell.length_b   1.000
_cell.length_c   1.000
_cell.angle_alpha   90.00
_cell.angle_beta   90.00
_cell.angle_gamma   90.00
#
_symmetry.space_group_name_H-M   'P 1'
#
loop_
_entity.id
_entity.type
_entity.pdbx_description
1 polymer ?
#
loop_
_entity_poly.entity_id
_entity_poly.type
_entity_poly.pdbx_seq_one_letter_code
_entity_poly.pdbx_strand_id
1 'polypeptide(L)'
;MENSKAFLYLIEQLDVNLKNGDDEIDIRAFEDLLPNEVGYIESRIVNSFKGKNGNYKWAKFMPLLHSYNGVDILKETLQVKPIPSEDSLYIAIVLLKVTGDVSYLKIIEDNIYKADQEKEDYIYIIAHNKNDSLLHILEKVYINDEDEKLRSIAIEGILYNVGQINDIDDLAEFIEKRDYINSFILNNASAREKCINELKLNIQK
;
A
#
# COMPACT_ATOMS: atom_id res chain seq x y z
N MET A 1 9.54 -18.52 31.10
CA MET A 1 8.33 -18.20 30.32
C MET A 1 8.63 -18.60 28.88
N GLU A 2 7.71 -19.32 28.26
CA GLU A 2 7.77 -19.56 26.82
C GLU A 2 7.23 -18.32 26.10
N ASN A 3 7.82 -18.01 24.95
CA ASN A 3 7.38 -16.88 24.12
C ASN A 3 6.08 -17.23 23.39
N SER A 4 5.28 -16.21 23.08
CA SER A 4 4.06 -16.36 22.28
C SER A 4 4.37 -16.78 20.84
N LYS A 5 3.37 -17.37 20.16
CA LYS A 5 3.49 -17.68 18.72
C LYS A 5 3.68 -16.42 17.89
N ALA A 6 2.98 -15.35 18.26
CA ALA A 6 3.10 -14.02 17.68
C ALA A 6 4.55 -13.50 17.74
N PHE A 7 5.19 -13.61 18.90
CA PHE A 7 6.58 -13.25 19.07
C PHE A 7 7.51 -14.05 18.15
N LEU A 8 7.37 -15.38 18.14
CA LEU A 8 8.23 -16.24 17.30
C LEU A 8 8.07 -15.92 15.81
N TYR A 9 6.83 -15.73 15.35
CA TYR A 9 6.53 -15.32 13.98
C TYR A 9 7.19 -13.98 13.64
N LEU A 10 6.96 -12.93 14.44
CA LEU A 10 7.51 -11.60 14.15
C LEU A 10 9.04 -11.58 14.16
N ILE A 11 9.68 -12.35 15.06
CA ILE A 11 11.14 -12.49 15.06
C ILE A 11 11.66 -13.16 13.81
N GLU A 12 11.02 -14.23 13.36
CA GLU A 12 11.38 -14.87 12.10
C GLU A 12 11.31 -13.88 10.93
N GLN A 13 10.22 -13.09 10.84
CA GLN A 13 10.07 -12.07 9.79
C GLN A 13 11.14 -10.95 9.91
N LEU A 14 11.49 -10.55 11.14
CA LEU A 14 12.52 -9.55 11.41
C LEU A 14 13.94 -10.05 11.06
N ASP A 15 14.20 -11.34 11.22
CA ASP A 15 15.52 -11.95 10.96
C ASP A 15 15.73 -12.27 9.47
N VAL A 16 14.67 -12.63 8.74
CA VAL A 16 14.73 -12.94 7.30
C VAL A 16 15.06 -11.70 6.46
N ASN A 17 14.92 -10.48 7.00
CA ASN A 17 15.10 -9.22 6.25
C ASN A 17 14.40 -9.31 4.88
N LEU A 18 13.06 -9.37 4.89
CA LEU A 18 12.18 -9.45 3.71
C LEU A 18 12.36 -8.26 2.75
N LYS A 19 13.52 -8.15 2.10
CA LYS A 19 13.79 -7.15 1.08
C LYS A 19 13.13 -7.53 -0.25
N ASN A 20 12.92 -8.83 -0.50
CA ASN A 20 12.57 -9.35 -1.84
C ASN A 20 11.35 -10.30 -1.85
N GLY A 21 10.57 -10.42 -0.77
CA GLY A 21 9.38 -11.28 -0.74
C GLY A 21 8.08 -10.49 -0.72
N ASP A 22 7.12 -10.85 -1.56
CA ASP A 22 5.77 -10.25 -1.62
C ASP A 22 4.90 -10.60 -0.40
N ASP A 23 5.41 -11.44 0.51
CA ASP A 23 4.67 -11.85 1.70
C ASP A 23 4.34 -10.66 2.60
N GLU A 24 3.06 -10.33 2.65
CA GLU A 24 2.55 -9.32 3.55
C GLU A 24 2.64 -9.83 5.00
N ILE A 25 3.45 -9.15 5.83
CA ILE A 25 3.58 -9.49 7.26
C ILE A 25 2.23 -9.24 7.96
N ASP A 26 1.65 -10.25 8.62
CA ASP A 26 0.36 -10.07 9.30
C ASP A 26 0.49 -9.09 10.47
N ILE A 27 -0.19 -7.94 10.34
CA ILE A 27 -0.13 -6.88 11.35
C ILE A 27 -0.78 -7.30 12.67
N ARG A 28 -1.75 -8.23 12.63
CA ARG A 28 -2.46 -8.73 13.82
C ARG A 28 -1.53 -9.49 14.76
N ALA A 29 -0.44 -10.06 14.23
CA ALA A 29 0.57 -10.69 15.07
C ALA A 29 1.18 -9.70 16.08
N PHE A 30 1.16 -8.40 15.82
CA PHE A 30 1.62 -7.41 16.80
C PHE A 30 0.64 -7.22 17.97
N GLU A 31 -0.67 -7.35 17.71
CA GLU A 31 -1.73 -7.22 18.72
C GLU A 31 -1.75 -8.42 19.68
N ASP A 32 -1.29 -9.59 19.22
CA ASP A 32 -1.24 -10.85 19.98
C ASP A 32 0.01 -11.01 20.87
N LEU A 33 0.87 -10.00 20.94
CA LEU A 33 2.08 -10.03 21.77
C LEU A 33 1.76 -9.97 23.27
N LEU A 34 2.54 -10.71 24.07
CA LEU A 34 2.46 -10.57 25.53
C LEU A 34 3.07 -9.23 25.98
N PRO A 35 2.59 -8.60 27.06
CA PRO A 35 3.09 -7.29 27.51
C PRO A 35 4.61 -7.23 27.74
N ASN A 36 5.23 -8.33 28.16
CA ASN A 36 6.67 -8.43 28.38
C ASN A 36 7.49 -8.65 27.09
N GLU A 37 6.84 -8.91 25.96
CA GLU A 37 7.45 -9.13 24.64
C GLU A 37 7.43 -7.86 23.78
N VAL A 38 6.40 -7.02 23.95
CA VAL A 38 6.14 -5.81 23.16
C VAL A 38 7.39 -4.93 23.02
N GLY A 39 8.03 -4.54 24.14
CA GLY A 39 9.17 -3.63 24.09
C GLY A 39 10.36 -4.18 23.28
N TYR A 40 10.58 -5.50 23.30
CA TYR A 40 11.64 -6.12 22.49
C TYR A 40 11.30 -6.04 20.99
N ILE A 41 10.08 -6.43 20.62
CA ILE A 41 9.62 -6.41 19.22
C ILE A 41 9.61 -4.97 18.67
N GLU A 42 9.10 -4.00 19.43
CA GLU A 42 9.07 -2.61 19.01
C GLU A 42 10.47 -2.07 18.71
N SER A 43 11.45 -2.36 19.58
CA SER A 43 12.84 -1.97 19.34
C SER A 43 13.41 -2.61 18.08
N ARG A 44 13.10 -3.90 17.84
CA ARG A 44 13.54 -4.60 16.63
C ARG A 44 12.90 -4.02 15.37
N ILE A 45 11.62 -3.67 15.39
CA ILE A 45 10.90 -3.01 14.29
C ILE A 45 11.55 -1.66 13.97
N VAL A 46 11.76 -0.79 14.96
CA VAL A 46 12.38 0.52 14.75
C VAL A 46 13.78 0.40 14.17
N ASN A 47 14.58 -0.53 14.68
CA ASN A 47 15.93 -0.78 14.18
C ASN A 47 15.92 -1.33 12.75
N SER A 48 14.98 -2.22 12.43
CA SER A 48 14.82 -2.77 11.09
C SER A 48 14.30 -1.74 10.09
N PHE A 49 13.45 -0.80 10.52
CA PHE A 49 12.98 0.30 9.69
C PHE A 49 14.07 1.36 9.44
N LYS A 50 14.77 1.83 10.49
CA LYS A 50 15.78 2.91 10.39
C LYS A 50 17.17 2.46 9.91
N GLY A 51 17.44 1.16 9.86
CA GLY A 51 18.77 0.62 9.57
C GLY A 51 19.35 1.07 8.23
N LYS A 52 20.66 0.92 8.05
CA LYS A 52 21.38 1.20 6.77
C LYS A 52 20.83 0.40 5.58
N ASN A 53 20.13 -0.69 5.88
CA ASN A 53 19.44 -1.60 4.97
C ASN A 53 17.94 -1.66 5.29
N GLY A 54 17.40 -0.55 5.80
CA GLY A 54 16.09 -0.52 6.44
C GLY A 54 14.99 -1.05 5.53
N ASN A 55 14.05 -1.79 6.11
CA ASN A 55 12.95 -2.38 5.37
C ASN A 55 11.67 -1.55 5.60
N TYR A 56 11.23 -0.87 4.53
CA TYR A 56 10.06 0.00 4.55
C TYR A 56 8.75 -0.77 4.84
N LYS A 57 8.72 -2.10 4.67
CA LYS A 57 7.55 -2.93 4.98
C LYS A 57 7.18 -2.87 6.46
N TRP A 58 8.14 -2.55 7.33
CA TRP A 58 7.90 -2.30 8.75
C TRP A 58 7.18 -0.97 9.03
N ALA A 59 7.07 -0.06 8.06
CA ALA A 59 6.39 1.23 8.23
C ALA A 59 4.96 1.07 8.75
N LYS A 60 4.24 0.02 8.32
CA LYS A 60 2.85 -0.23 8.74
C LYS A 60 2.68 -0.54 10.24
N PHE A 61 3.75 -1.01 10.90
CA PHE A 61 3.75 -1.28 12.34
C PHE A 61 4.11 -0.04 13.17
N MET A 62 4.75 0.96 12.56
CA MET A 62 5.20 2.16 13.28
C MET A 62 4.07 2.88 14.04
N PRO A 63 2.85 3.03 13.50
CA PRO A 63 1.74 3.64 14.23
C PRO A 63 1.27 2.83 15.45
N LEU A 64 1.59 1.54 15.52
CA LEU A 64 1.16 0.63 16.59
C LEU A 64 2.12 0.60 17.78
N LEU A 65 3.31 1.21 17.65
CA LEU A 65 4.31 1.18 18.70
C LEU A 65 3.87 2.01 19.92
N HIS A 66 4.04 1.45 21.11
CA HIS A 66 3.73 2.07 22.39
C HIS A 66 4.94 2.81 22.98
N SER A 67 6.13 2.23 22.87
CA SER A 67 7.36 2.78 23.47
C SER A 67 8.03 3.84 22.60
N TYR A 68 7.59 3.98 21.35
CA TYR A 68 8.16 4.87 20.35
C TYR A 68 7.06 5.69 19.69
N ASN A 69 7.34 6.96 19.41
CA ASN A 69 6.46 7.76 18.55
C ASN A 69 6.73 7.40 17.08
N GLY A 70 6.11 6.31 16.62
CA GLY A 70 6.38 5.79 15.29
C GLY A 70 5.87 6.68 14.17
N VAL A 71 4.82 7.46 14.38
CA VAL A 71 4.33 8.45 13.39
C VAL A 71 5.37 9.54 13.17
N ASP A 72 6.00 10.07 14.22
CA ASP A 72 7.04 11.08 14.05
C ASP A 72 8.31 10.48 13.41
N ILE A 73 8.65 9.23 13.75
CA ILE A 73 9.72 8.51 13.06
C ILE A 73 9.45 8.39 11.54
N LEU A 74 8.22 8.06 11.16
CA LEU A 74 7.82 7.99 9.75
C LEU A 74 8.00 9.35 9.06
N LYS A 75 7.54 10.43 9.69
CA LYS A 75 7.68 11.80 9.16
C LYS A 75 9.14 12.20 8.98
N GLU A 76 9.97 12.01 10.01
CA GLU A 76 11.41 12.28 9.95
C GLU A 76 12.09 11.48 8.84
N THR A 77 11.70 10.21 8.69
CA THR A 77 12.28 9.33 7.66
C THR A 77 11.86 9.77 6.27
N LEU A 78 10.58 10.12 6.07
CA LEU A 78 10.08 10.58 4.77
C LEU A 78 10.83 11.82 4.27
N GLN A 79 11.20 12.74 5.17
CA GLN A 79 11.92 13.98 4.82
C GLN A 79 13.30 13.73 4.19
N VAL A 80 13.91 12.57 4.44
CA VAL A 80 15.26 12.23 3.95
C VAL A 80 15.26 11.18 2.85
N LYS A 81 14.10 10.62 2.50
CA LYS A 81 13.99 9.61 1.43
C LYS A 81 13.90 10.27 0.05
N PRO A 82 14.55 9.71 -0.98
CA PRO A 82 14.42 10.21 -2.33
C PRO A 82 12.99 10.02 -2.84
N ILE A 83 12.54 10.93 -3.70
CA ILE A 83 11.28 10.81 -4.43
C ILE A 83 11.64 10.91 -5.92
N PRO A 84 11.34 9.89 -6.74
CA PRO A 84 10.60 8.67 -6.41
C PRO A 84 11.42 7.62 -5.62
N SER A 85 10.74 6.84 -4.79
CA SER A 85 11.22 5.55 -4.23
C SER A 85 10.09 4.78 -3.54
N GLU A 86 10.16 3.45 -3.56
CA GLU A 86 9.23 2.58 -2.79
C GLU A 86 9.14 3.00 -1.32
N ASP A 87 10.27 3.28 -0.67
CA ASP A 87 10.33 3.77 0.71
C ASP A 87 9.44 4.99 0.92
N SER A 88 9.60 6.01 0.07
CA SER A 88 8.85 7.26 0.19
C SER A 88 7.36 7.05 -0.08
N LEU A 89 7.00 6.16 -1.01
CA LEU A 89 5.63 5.80 -1.33
C LEU A 89 4.95 5.08 -0.17
N TYR A 90 5.55 4.01 0.35
CA TYR A 90 5.02 3.23 1.46
C TYR A 90 4.83 4.10 2.71
N ILE A 91 5.84 4.91 3.06
CA ILE A 91 5.76 5.79 4.22
C ILE A 91 4.64 6.84 4.02
N ALA A 92 4.53 7.45 2.84
CA ALA A 92 3.47 8.42 2.57
C ALA A 92 2.07 7.81 2.63
N ILE A 93 1.88 6.58 2.12
CA ILE A 93 0.61 5.85 2.22
C ILE A 93 0.24 5.59 3.69
N VAL A 94 1.19 5.09 4.51
CA VAL A 94 0.94 4.83 5.93
C VAL A 94 0.59 6.14 6.66
N LEU A 95 1.36 7.21 6.42
CA LEU A 95 1.09 8.51 7.03
C LEU A 95 -0.26 9.08 6.62
N LEU A 96 -0.64 9.01 5.34
CA LEU A 96 -1.96 9.40 4.86
C LEU A 96 -3.08 8.66 5.60
N LYS A 97 -2.97 7.33 5.69
CA LYS A 97 -4.00 6.49 6.35
C LYS A 97 -4.16 6.80 7.83
N VAL A 98 -3.05 7.02 8.54
CA VAL A 98 -3.05 7.21 10.00
C VAL A 98 -3.43 8.63 10.38
N THR A 99 -3.01 9.63 9.60
CA THR A 99 -3.20 11.04 9.95
C THR A 99 -4.39 11.68 9.23
N GLY A 100 -4.81 11.13 8.09
CA GLY A 100 -5.77 11.77 7.19
C GLY A 100 -5.23 13.01 6.48
N ASP A 101 -3.93 13.33 6.60
CA ASP A 101 -3.34 14.53 6.01
C ASP A 101 -3.14 14.35 4.50
N VAL A 102 -4.00 15.03 3.74
CA VAL A 102 -4.00 14.99 2.27
C VAL A 102 -2.73 15.56 1.64
N SER A 103 -1.86 16.26 2.39
CA SER A 103 -0.57 16.72 1.87
C SER A 103 0.34 15.57 1.43
N TYR A 104 0.16 14.37 2.02
CA TYR A 104 0.87 13.16 1.61
C TYR A 104 0.47 12.67 0.21
N LEU A 105 -0.72 13.03 -0.30
CA LEU A 105 -1.14 12.67 -1.66
C LEU A 105 -0.19 13.22 -2.71
N LYS A 106 0.32 14.44 -2.51
CA LYS A 106 1.29 15.03 -3.44
C LYS A 106 2.58 14.21 -3.52
N ILE A 107 3.03 13.66 -2.39
CA ILE A 107 4.23 12.81 -2.34
C ILE A 107 3.97 11.48 -3.07
N ILE A 108 2.78 10.93 -2.93
CA ILE A 108 2.34 9.70 -3.62
C ILE A 108 2.25 9.95 -5.13
N GLU A 109 1.63 11.05 -5.56
CA GLU A 109 1.58 11.45 -6.98
C GLU A 109 2.98 11.71 -7.53
N ASP A 110 3.84 12.41 -6.79
CA ASP A 110 5.23 12.66 -7.19
C ASP A 110 6.02 11.36 -7.39
N ASN A 111 5.73 10.31 -6.61
CA ASN A 111 6.34 9.00 -6.82
C ASN A 111 5.97 8.41 -8.19
N ILE A 112 4.71 8.55 -8.62
CA ILE A 112 4.22 8.02 -9.90
C ILE A 112 4.76 8.85 -11.08
N TYR A 113 4.62 10.18 -11.01
CA TYR A 113 4.81 11.06 -12.17
C TYR A 113 6.25 11.54 -12.36
N LYS A 114 7.11 11.41 -11.33
CA LYS A 114 8.55 11.67 -11.45
C LYS A 114 9.36 10.38 -11.64
N ALA A 115 8.71 9.22 -11.67
CA ALA A 115 9.36 7.95 -11.98
C ALA A 115 9.77 7.90 -13.45
N ASP A 116 11.07 7.76 -13.71
CA ASP A 116 11.59 7.46 -15.05
C ASP A 116 11.35 5.98 -15.41
N GLN A 117 11.30 5.10 -14.40
CA GLN A 117 11.05 3.65 -14.46
C GLN A 117 10.20 3.25 -13.23
N GLU A 118 9.75 1.99 -13.11
CA GLU A 118 9.06 1.46 -11.90
C GLU A 118 7.67 2.05 -11.59
N LYS A 119 7.13 2.88 -12.47
CA LYS A 119 5.78 3.44 -12.32
C LYS A 119 4.71 2.36 -12.12
N GLU A 120 4.89 1.22 -12.76
CA GLU A 120 4.07 0.02 -12.61
C GLU A 120 4.01 -0.45 -11.15
N ASP A 121 5.17 -0.64 -10.52
CA ASP A 121 5.29 -1.12 -9.15
C ASP A 121 4.64 -0.14 -8.16
N TYR A 122 4.79 1.16 -8.40
CA TYR A 122 4.17 2.18 -7.55
C TYR A 122 2.65 2.18 -7.67
N ILE A 123 2.10 2.04 -8.88
CA ILE A 123 0.66 1.93 -9.08
C ILE A 123 0.14 0.62 -8.47
N TYR A 124 0.88 -0.48 -8.60
CA TYR A 124 0.56 -1.76 -7.97
C TYR A 124 0.49 -1.64 -6.45
N ILE A 125 1.50 -1.02 -5.81
CA ILE A 125 1.48 -0.74 -4.37
C ILE A 125 0.24 0.08 -3.98
N ILE A 126 -0.13 1.10 -4.74
CA ILE A 126 -1.32 1.92 -4.46
C ILE A 126 -2.60 1.11 -4.63
N ALA A 127 -2.71 0.27 -5.67
CA ALA A 127 -3.87 -0.56 -5.95
C ALA A 127 -4.21 -1.50 -4.77
N HIS A 128 -3.18 -2.06 -4.11
CA HIS A 128 -3.33 -2.96 -2.95
C HIS A 128 -3.80 -2.25 -1.68
N ASN A 129 -3.93 -0.92 -1.69
CA ASN A 129 -4.25 -0.14 -0.51
C ASN A 129 -5.64 0.51 -0.63
N LYS A 130 -6.67 -0.10 -0.02
CA LYS A 130 -8.00 0.53 0.10
C LYS A 130 -7.91 1.84 0.90
N ASN A 131 -8.26 2.94 0.25
CA ASN A 131 -8.40 4.28 0.81
C ASN A 131 -9.04 5.21 -0.23
N ASP A 132 -10.04 6.00 0.16
CA ASP A 132 -10.77 6.89 -0.75
C ASP A 132 -9.89 7.96 -1.41
N SER A 133 -8.85 8.42 -0.71
CA SER A 133 -7.94 9.42 -1.27
C SER A 133 -6.97 8.80 -2.30
N LEU A 134 -6.58 7.53 -2.10
CA LEU A 134 -5.80 6.77 -3.08
C LEU A 134 -6.63 6.37 -4.31
N LEU A 135 -7.94 6.10 -4.12
CA LEU A 135 -8.86 5.84 -5.22
C LEU A 135 -8.81 6.96 -6.27
N HIS A 136 -8.77 8.21 -5.83
CA HIS A 136 -8.68 9.35 -6.76
C HIS A 136 -7.40 9.36 -7.60
N ILE A 137 -6.28 8.87 -7.05
CA ILE A 137 -5.02 8.74 -7.79
C ILE A 137 -5.15 7.63 -8.84
N LEU A 138 -5.72 6.48 -8.47
CA LEU A 138 -5.97 5.38 -9.41
C LEU A 138 -6.90 5.80 -10.55
N GLU A 139 -7.95 6.57 -10.26
CA GLU A 139 -8.84 7.12 -11.29
C GLU A 139 -8.11 8.03 -12.26
N LYS A 140 -7.22 8.91 -11.76
CA LYS A 140 -6.40 9.77 -12.62
C LYS A 140 -5.49 8.96 -13.53
N VAL A 141 -4.86 7.91 -13.01
CA VAL A 141 -4.03 6.99 -13.80
C VAL A 141 -4.89 6.30 -14.86
N TYR A 142 -5.98 5.66 -14.45
CA TYR A 142 -6.87 4.96 -15.37
C TYR A 142 -7.36 5.87 -16.51
N ILE A 143 -7.83 7.09 -16.20
CA ILE A 143 -8.43 8.01 -17.18
C ILE A 143 -7.41 8.66 -18.11
N ASN A 144 -6.21 8.98 -17.61
CA ASN A 144 -5.26 9.85 -18.34
C ASN A 144 -4.02 9.13 -18.86
N ASP A 145 -3.69 7.95 -18.34
CA ASP A 145 -2.48 7.25 -18.79
C ASP A 145 -2.65 6.63 -20.18
N GLU A 146 -1.59 6.67 -20.99
CA GLU A 146 -1.56 6.10 -22.33
C GLU A 146 -1.12 4.63 -22.32
N ASP A 147 -0.45 4.18 -21.25
CA ASP A 147 -0.05 2.79 -21.09
C ASP A 147 -1.21 1.92 -20.59
N GLU A 148 -1.63 0.95 -21.41
CA GLU A 148 -2.71 0.02 -21.08
C GLU A 148 -2.43 -0.82 -19.83
N LYS A 149 -1.17 -1.20 -19.60
CA LYS A 149 -0.78 -2.00 -18.45
C LYS A 149 -0.98 -1.21 -17.16
N LEU A 150 -0.56 0.06 -17.15
CA LEU A 150 -0.75 0.94 -16.00
C LEU A 150 -2.24 1.21 -15.74
N ARG A 151 -3.03 1.38 -16.81
CA ARG A 151 -4.50 1.49 -16.69
C ARG A 151 -5.13 0.22 -16.12
N SER A 152 -4.64 -0.95 -16.51
CA SER A 152 -5.16 -2.25 -16.06
C SER A 152 -4.95 -2.42 -14.55
N ILE A 153 -3.74 -2.14 -14.06
CA ILE A 153 -3.46 -2.17 -12.61
C ILE A 153 -4.31 -1.13 -11.88
N ALA A 154 -4.48 0.06 -12.45
CA ALA A 154 -5.31 1.09 -11.84
C ALA A 154 -6.78 0.69 -11.72
N ILE A 155 -7.36 0.06 -12.75
CA ILE A 155 -8.77 -0.39 -12.68
C ILE A 155 -8.95 -1.54 -11.69
N GLU A 156 -8.00 -2.47 -11.60
CA GLU A 156 -8.02 -3.53 -10.57
C GLU A 156 -8.06 -2.93 -9.17
N GLY A 157 -7.19 -1.95 -8.90
CA GLY A 157 -7.19 -1.19 -7.65
C GLY A 157 -8.50 -0.45 -7.39
N ILE A 158 -9.10 0.17 -8.41
CA ILE A 158 -10.41 0.83 -8.30
C ILE A 158 -11.48 -0.19 -7.90
N LEU A 159 -11.58 -1.31 -8.62
CA LEU A 159 -12.57 -2.36 -8.38
C LEU A 159 -12.42 -3.01 -7.00
N TYR A 160 -11.18 -3.21 -6.55
CA TYR A 160 -10.90 -3.66 -5.19
C TYR A 160 -11.36 -2.65 -4.14
N ASN A 161 -11.01 -1.37 -4.32
CA ASN A 161 -11.39 -0.29 -3.42
C ASN A 161 -12.91 -0.17 -3.26
N VAL A 162 -13.66 -0.27 -4.37
CA VAL A 162 -15.13 -0.21 -4.37
C VAL A 162 -15.83 -1.54 -4.03
N GLY A 163 -15.07 -2.60 -3.69
CA GLY A 163 -15.62 -3.88 -3.27
C GLY A 163 -16.25 -4.72 -4.39
N GLN A 164 -15.91 -4.44 -5.66
CA GLN A 164 -16.29 -5.27 -6.80
C GLN A 164 -15.35 -6.45 -7.00
N ILE A 165 -14.12 -6.38 -6.46
CA ILE A 165 -13.15 -7.48 -6.34
C ILE A 165 -12.74 -7.56 -4.87
N ASN A 166 -12.54 -8.78 -4.36
CA ASN A 166 -12.20 -9.02 -2.97
C ASN A 166 -10.70 -9.04 -2.73
N ASP A 167 -9.94 -9.57 -3.67
CA ASP A 167 -8.48 -9.69 -3.58
C ASP A 167 -7.85 -9.48 -4.97
N ILE A 168 -6.84 -8.62 -5.03
CA ILE A 168 -6.15 -8.30 -6.30
C ILE A 168 -5.23 -9.45 -6.73
N ASP A 169 -4.83 -10.33 -5.80
CA ASP A 169 -3.96 -11.47 -6.08
C ASP A 169 -4.74 -12.80 -6.27
N ASP A 170 -6.08 -12.79 -6.13
CA ASP A 170 -6.90 -14.00 -6.33
C ASP A 170 -7.16 -14.31 -7.81
N LEU A 171 -6.27 -15.10 -8.39
CA LEU A 171 -6.37 -15.56 -9.77
C LEU A 171 -7.72 -16.23 -10.12
N ALA A 172 -8.36 -16.94 -9.17
CA ALA A 172 -9.64 -17.59 -9.44
C ALA A 172 -10.76 -16.55 -9.59
N GLU A 173 -10.79 -15.53 -8.73
CA GLU A 173 -11.71 -14.40 -8.84
C GLU A 173 -11.50 -13.65 -10.17
N PHE A 174 -10.25 -13.44 -10.58
CA PHE A 174 -9.94 -12.79 -11.86
C PHE A 174 -10.41 -13.59 -13.08
N ILE A 175 -10.31 -14.92 -13.04
CA ILE A 175 -10.82 -15.78 -14.11
C ILE A 175 -12.35 -15.67 -14.17
N GLU A 176 -13.02 -15.68 -13.02
CA GLU A 176 -14.48 -15.57 -12.93
C GLU A 176 -14.98 -14.19 -13.43
N LYS A 177 -14.28 -13.11 -13.08
CA LYS A 177 -14.67 -11.72 -13.40
C LYS A 177 -14.01 -11.17 -14.66
N ARG A 178 -13.35 -12.00 -15.45
CA ARG A 178 -12.57 -11.59 -16.64
C ARG A 178 -13.34 -10.67 -17.59
N ASP A 179 -14.55 -11.07 -17.99
CA ASP A 179 -15.32 -10.30 -18.96
C ASP A 179 -15.75 -8.93 -18.40
N TYR A 180 -16.03 -8.89 -17.09
CA TYR A 180 -16.34 -7.66 -16.40
C TYR A 180 -15.12 -6.73 -16.34
N ILE A 181 -13.94 -7.22 -15.93
CA ILE A 181 -12.68 -6.45 -15.90
C ILE A 181 -12.32 -5.95 -17.31
N ASN A 182 -12.42 -6.83 -18.33
CA ASN A 182 -12.11 -6.48 -19.72
C ASN A 182 -13.03 -5.39 -20.28
N SER A 183 -14.24 -5.22 -19.75
CA SER A 183 -15.14 -4.14 -20.17
C SER A 183 -14.59 -2.73 -19.88
N PHE A 184 -13.59 -2.63 -19.00
CA PHE A 184 -12.89 -1.39 -18.67
C PHE A 184 -11.63 -1.14 -19.53
N ILE A 185 -11.23 -2.06 -20.41
CA ILE A 185 -10.09 -1.85 -21.32
C ILE A 185 -10.55 -0.95 -22.48
N LEU A 186 -10.45 0.37 -22.25
CA LEU A 186 -10.94 1.40 -23.14
C LEU A 186 -9.81 2.31 -23.62
N ASN A 187 -9.77 2.58 -24.92
CA ASN A 187 -8.70 3.36 -25.55
C ASN A 187 -8.92 4.88 -25.52
N ASN A 188 -10.09 5.35 -25.09
CA ASN A 188 -10.45 6.77 -25.10
C ASN A 188 -10.67 7.29 -23.67
N ALA A 189 -9.99 8.37 -23.28
CA ALA A 189 -10.12 9.00 -21.96
C ALA A 189 -11.57 9.38 -21.60
N SER A 190 -12.35 9.89 -22.55
CA SER A 190 -13.76 10.25 -22.29
C SER A 190 -14.64 9.01 -22.02
N ALA A 191 -14.37 7.90 -22.69
CA ALA A 191 -15.06 6.63 -22.43
C ALA A 191 -14.68 6.08 -21.05
N ARG A 192 -13.39 6.17 -20.68
CA ARG A 192 -12.86 5.79 -19.37
C ARG A 192 -13.51 6.60 -18.24
N GLU A 193 -13.56 7.92 -18.38
CA GLU A 193 -14.20 8.81 -17.40
C GLU A 193 -15.68 8.48 -17.21
N LYS A 194 -16.41 8.28 -18.31
CA LYS A 194 -17.82 7.87 -18.26
C LYS A 194 -18.00 6.55 -17.50
N CYS A 195 -17.14 5.58 -17.77
CA CYS A 195 -17.18 4.27 -17.12
C CYS A 195 -16.96 4.36 -15.60
N ILE A 196 -15.98 5.14 -15.14
CA ILE A 196 -15.75 5.39 -13.71
C ILE A 196 -16.95 6.09 -13.05
N ASN A 197 -17.55 7.07 -13.73
CA ASN A 197 -18.73 7.76 -13.19
C ASN A 197 -19.94 6.82 -13.08
N GLU A 198 -20.15 5.93 -14.05
CA GLU A 198 -21.20 4.91 -13.99
C GLU A 198 -20.96 3.89 -12.87
N LEU A 199 -19.72 3.44 -12.69
CA LEU A 199 -19.33 2.56 -11.59
C LEU A 199 -19.71 3.18 -10.23
N LYS A 200 -19.34 4.44 -9.99
CA LYS A 200 -19.66 5.18 -8.76
C LYS A 200 -21.16 5.29 -8.50
N LEU A 201 -21.96 5.55 -9.53
CA LEU A 201 -23.42 5.66 -9.42
C LEU A 201 -24.09 4.34 -9.03
N ASN A 202 -23.53 3.21 -9.44
CA ASN A 202 -24.08 1.89 -9.14
C ASN A 202 -23.78 1.41 -7.71
N ILE A 203 -22.72 1.92 -7.09
CA ILE A 203 -22.34 1.58 -5.71
C ILE A 203 -23.17 2.35 -4.67
N GLN A 204 -23.73 3.51 -5.05
CA GLN A 204 -24.53 4.37 -4.15
C GLN A 204 -26.01 3.95 -4.03
N LYS A 205 -26.43 2.84 -4.66
CA LYS A 205 -27.79 2.31 -4.62
C LYS A 205 -27.88 1.08 -3.72
#